data_AF-X6P6J2-F1
#
_entry.id   AF-X6P6J2-F1
#
_cell.length_a   1.000
_cell.length_b   1.000
_cell.length_c   1.000
_cell.angle_alpha   90.00
_cell.angle_beta   90.00
_cell.angle_gamma   90.00
#
_symmetry.space_group_name_H-M   'P 1'
#
loop_
_entity.id
_entity.type
_entity.pdbx_description
1 polymer ?
#
loop_
_entity_poly.entity_id
_entity_poly.type
_entity_poly.pdbx_seq_one_letter_code
_entity_poly.pdbx_strand_id
1 'polypeptide(L)'
;MLQPAVNNLDENKDPKVVKCYDKGWIQWCKLELLEIDICFECKQVVKDAMRLTCEQRKRGEVLIIGKECLIKYMKENNGKYPSNKAHIDCNYKCVKSELVQERINQFKVKCPRQYQQLQARLNEKSTMTDSNPGCQYKGKIEDIQEHLEKSCPLSPIDCPFRQYGCKDIILRCNTKRHLDEMTKHHLNLVQNKFSAYEKKIEELKTRHQEEIKLLQVLFLFVCVLVEDGMMKFVFQLKIKSETKKKELEIELKILKMKGDINGMIHFVLFFFKKNRKLESEKSRSQQLEQKTKEYETLPKQKQGPKEKEQTEETKETEKKIPKGLKNLGNACYINASLQCLINTPLLQQLTLNEQSIKLKSNKMFIQFQQLMEGYWQINTNSREYVVAPSGVKSALGQLIPKFQTFDQQDTLECLLLLLSFDNEYYICNIL
;
A
#
# COMPACT_ATOMS: atom_id res chain seq x y z
N MET A 1 5.90 -39.82 1.85
CA MET A 1 7.03 -39.37 2.69
C MET A 1 6.74 -37.94 3.13
N LEU A 2 6.40 -37.79 4.43
CA LEU A 2 6.36 -36.59 5.28
C LEU A 2 5.79 -35.29 4.69
N GLN A 3 4.46 -35.13 4.79
CA GLN A 3 3.80 -33.81 4.86
C GLN A 3 4.01 -33.22 6.27
N PRO A 4 4.37 -31.93 6.43
CA PRO A 4 4.36 -31.31 7.74
C PRO A 4 2.91 -30.99 8.13
N ALA A 5 2.45 -31.62 9.22
CA ALA A 5 1.19 -31.33 9.86
C ALA A 5 1.25 -29.94 10.52
N VAL A 6 0.76 -28.92 9.80
CA VAL A 6 0.33 -27.63 10.36
C VAL A 6 -1.11 -27.38 9.91
N ASN A 7 -1.97 -28.36 10.15
CA ASN A 7 -3.42 -28.18 10.10
C ASN A 7 -3.90 -28.14 11.55
N ASN A 8 -3.92 -26.93 12.13
CA ASN A 8 -4.75 -26.50 13.26
C ASN A 8 -4.37 -25.06 13.65
N LEU A 9 -4.45 -24.14 12.69
CA LEU A 9 -4.74 -22.74 12.99
C LEU A 9 -6.16 -22.53 12.49
N ASP A 10 -7.10 -22.58 13.42
CA ASP A 10 -8.53 -22.42 13.19
C ASP A 10 -8.83 -21.27 12.22
N GLU A 11 -9.26 -21.64 11.01
CA GLU A 11 -10.13 -20.79 10.20
C GLU A 11 -11.49 -20.70 10.91
N ASN A 12 -11.59 -19.83 11.89
CA ASN A 12 -12.89 -19.34 12.35
C ASN A 12 -12.74 -17.97 13.01
N LYS A 13 -13.20 -16.96 12.27
CA LYS A 13 -13.76 -15.70 12.76
C LYS A 13 -12.88 -14.97 13.77
N ASP A 14 -12.18 -13.94 13.28
CA ASP A 14 -11.75 -12.77 14.02
C ASP A 14 -12.60 -12.54 15.31
N PRO A 15 -12.18 -13.04 16.48
CA PRO A 15 -12.87 -12.72 17.71
C PRO A 15 -12.22 -11.43 18.16
N LYS A 16 -12.68 -10.30 17.60
CA LYS A 16 -12.60 -8.99 18.26
C LYS A 16 -13.46 -8.99 19.53
N VAL A 17 -13.27 -9.97 20.39
CA VAL A 17 -13.67 -9.92 21.80
C VAL A 17 -12.36 -9.73 22.53
N VAL A 18 -12.07 -8.47 22.80
CA VAL A 18 -10.91 -8.07 23.59
C VAL A 18 -11.16 -8.53 25.03
N LYS A 19 -10.75 -9.77 25.33
CA LYS A 19 -10.87 -10.38 26.66
C LYS A 19 -9.90 -9.71 27.64
N CYS A 20 -10.16 -9.89 28.95
CA CYS A 20 -9.21 -9.59 30.01
C CYS A 20 -7.86 -10.30 29.77
N TYR A 21 -6.77 -9.74 30.30
CA TYR A 21 -5.43 -10.26 30.10
C TYR A 21 -5.21 -11.57 30.85
N ASP A 22 -4.75 -12.61 30.16
CA ASP A 22 -4.46 -13.89 30.79
C ASP A 22 -3.48 -13.74 31.97
N LYS A 23 -3.88 -14.28 33.11
CA LYS A 23 -3.15 -14.13 34.38
C LYS A 23 -1.80 -14.84 34.34
N GLY A 24 -1.69 -15.95 33.61
CA GLY A 24 -0.49 -16.77 33.53
C GLY A 24 0.71 -16.01 32.94
N TRP A 25 0.53 -15.33 31.81
CA TRP A 25 1.64 -14.57 31.21
C TRP A 25 1.99 -13.29 31.98
N ILE A 26 1.03 -12.68 32.67
CA ILE A 26 1.28 -11.54 33.55
C ILE A 26 2.11 -11.98 34.76
N GLN A 27 1.74 -13.10 35.40
CA GLN A 27 2.50 -13.67 36.52
C GLN A 27 3.89 -14.17 36.10
N TRP A 28 4.05 -14.66 34.86
CA TRP A 28 5.35 -14.98 34.28
C TRP A 28 6.30 -13.76 34.21
N CYS A 29 5.75 -12.54 34.25
CA CYS A 29 6.51 -11.30 34.36
C CYS A 29 6.92 -10.94 35.80
N LYS A 30 6.61 -11.79 36.79
CA LYS A 30 6.86 -11.59 38.23
C LYS A 30 6.18 -10.35 38.81
N LEU A 31 4.98 -10.04 38.32
CA LEU A 31 4.17 -8.93 38.81
C LEU A 31 3.28 -9.40 39.99
N GLU A 32 3.25 -8.61 41.05
CA GLU A 32 2.34 -8.79 42.18
C GLU A 32 0.96 -8.24 41.83
N LEU A 33 -0.04 -9.13 41.80
CA LEU A 33 -1.42 -8.79 41.45
C LEU A 33 -2.25 -8.58 42.72
N LEU A 34 -2.98 -7.48 42.79
CA LEU A 34 -3.96 -7.22 43.83
C LEU A 34 -5.32 -7.79 43.43
N GLU A 35 -6.22 -7.97 44.40
CA GLU A 35 -7.59 -8.42 44.12
C GLU A 35 -8.34 -7.48 43.16
N ILE A 36 -8.06 -6.17 43.25
CA ILE A 36 -8.62 -5.15 42.35
C ILE A 36 -8.12 -5.26 40.90
N ASP A 37 -6.99 -5.94 40.67
CA ASP A 37 -6.43 -6.17 39.34
C ASP A 37 -7.14 -7.35 38.63
N ILE A 38 -7.99 -8.11 39.34
CA ILE A 38 -8.62 -9.33 38.86
C ILE A 38 -10.09 -9.07 38.49
N CYS A 39 -10.46 -9.45 37.27
CA CYS A 39 -11.83 -9.39 36.80
C CYS A 39 -12.72 -10.38 37.56
N PHE A 40 -13.83 -9.88 38.12
CA PHE A 40 -14.80 -10.68 38.86
C PHE A 40 -15.31 -11.89 38.07
N GLU A 41 -15.55 -11.74 36.77
CA GLU A 41 -16.20 -12.76 35.93
C GLU A 41 -15.21 -13.86 35.49
N CYS A 42 -14.17 -13.48 34.74
CA CYS A 42 -13.26 -14.45 34.12
C CYS A 42 -12.04 -14.81 34.98
N LYS A 43 -11.87 -14.16 36.15
CA LYS A 43 -10.73 -14.34 37.07
C LYS A 43 -9.34 -14.05 36.46
N GLN A 44 -9.32 -13.39 35.31
CA GLN A 44 -8.11 -12.91 34.62
C GLN A 44 -7.78 -11.47 35.02
N VAL A 45 -6.61 -10.95 34.63
CA VAL A 45 -6.23 -9.56 34.91
C VAL A 45 -7.11 -8.62 34.09
N VAL A 46 -7.78 -7.68 34.75
CA VAL A 46 -8.83 -6.89 34.13
C VAL A 46 -8.29 -6.02 32.98
N LYS A 47 -9.06 -5.95 31.89
CA LYS A 47 -8.85 -5.03 30.77
C LYS A 47 -10.06 -4.11 30.64
N ASP A 48 -9.81 -2.82 30.43
CA ASP A 48 -10.83 -1.78 30.42
C ASP A 48 -11.69 -1.84 31.69
N ALA A 49 -11.05 -1.62 32.84
CA ALA A 49 -11.63 -1.87 34.16
C ALA A 49 -12.89 -1.03 34.40
N MET A 50 -13.99 -1.72 34.73
CA MET A 50 -15.26 -1.14 35.15
C MET A 50 -15.47 -1.41 36.64
N ARG A 51 -15.86 -0.35 37.35
CA ARG A 51 -16.19 -0.36 38.76
C ARG A 51 -17.70 -0.37 38.93
N LEU A 52 -18.21 -1.36 39.66
CA LEU A 52 -19.63 -1.46 40.02
C LEU A 52 -19.84 -1.19 41.50
N THR A 53 -20.74 -0.27 41.81
CA THR A 53 -21.14 0.09 43.18
C THR A 53 -22.65 -0.03 43.34
N CYS A 54 -23.12 -0.73 44.38
CA CYS A 54 -24.53 -0.85 44.75
C CYS A 54 -24.70 -0.52 46.24
N GLU A 55 -25.78 0.16 46.60
CA GLU A 55 -26.06 0.62 47.97
C GLU A 55 -26.32 -0.53 48.95
N GLN A 56 -26.68 -1.70 48.43
CA GLN A 56 -26.98 -2.92 49.21
C GLN A 56 -25.73 -3.69 49.65
N ARG A 57 -24.52 -3.33 49.19
CA ARG A 57 -23.26 -3.91 49.68
C ARG A 57 -22.72 -3.13 50.87
N LYS A 58 -21.91 -3.79 51.70
CA LYS A 58 -21.15 -3.14 52.78
C LYS A 58 -20.36 -1.96 52.21
N ARG A 59 -20.41 -0.82 52.91
CA ARG A 59 -19.73 0.43 52.56
C ARG A 59 -18.24 0.15 52.32
N GLY A 60 -17.78 0.24 51.07
CA GLY A 60 -16.38 0.03 50.68
C GLY A 60 -16.10 -1.21 49.81
N GLU A 61 -17.04 -2.15 49.66
CA GLU A 61 -16.85 -3.26 48.72
C GLU A 61 -17.01 -2.78 47.27
N VAL A 62 -15.93 -2.89 46.51
CA VAL A 62 -15.87 -2.48 45.11
C VAL A 62 -15.71 -3.70 44.23
N LEU A 63 -16.65 -3.91 43.30
CA LEU A 63 -16.51 -4.96 42.30
C LEU A 63 -15.85 -4.40 41.05
N ILE A 64 -14.74 -5.03 40.65
CA ILE A 64 -14.02 -4.73 39.41
C ILE A 64 -14.30 -5.82 38.39
N ILE A 65 -14.68 -5.42 37.18
CA ILE A 65 -14.98 -6.31 36.06
C ILE A 65 -14.50 -5.66 34.76
N GLY A 66 -14.01 -6.46 33.82
CA GLY A 66 -13.59 -5.94 32.51
C GLY A 66 -14.82 -5.53 31.70
N LYS A 67 -14.71 -4.46 30.92
CA LYS A 67 -15.80 -3.92 30.09
C LYS A 67 -16.49 -5.01 29.25
N GLU A 68 -15.72 -5.82 28.53
CA GLU A 68 -16.28 -6.89 27.68
C GLU A 68 -16.90 -8.03 28.50
N CYS A 69 -16.30 -8.39 29.64
CA CYS A 69 -16.86 -9.37 30.55
C CYS A 69 -18.20 -8.90 31.13
N LEU A 70 -18.31 -7.61 31.46
CA LEU A 70 -19.54 -6.99 31.91
C LEU A 70 -20.61 -7.05 30.82
N ILE A 71 -20.29 -6.63 29.59
CA ILE A 71 -21.24 -6.67 28.47
C ILE A 71 -21.75 -8.10 28.24
N LYS A 72 -20.86 -9.09 28.27
CA LYS A 72 -21.24 -10.50 28.15
C LYS A 72 -22.16 -10.94 29.29
N TYR A 73 -21.77 -10.68 30.54
CA TYR A 73 -22.55 -11.04 31.71
C TYR A 73 -23.96 -10.44 31.68
N MET A 74 -24.07 -9.17 31.28
CA MET A 74 -25.36 -8.46 31.21
C MET A 74 -26.32 -9.08 30.19
N LYS A 75 -25.79 -9.57 29.06
CA LYS A 75 -26.57 -10.28 28.04
C LYS A 75 -27.08 -11.62 28.56
N GLU A 76 -26.25 -12.36 29.29
CA GLU A 76 -26.57 -13.71 29.78
C GLU A 76 -27.47 -13.69 31.02
N ASN A 77 -27.44 -12.62 31.81
CA ASN A 77 -28.11 -12.51 33.11
C ASN A 77 -29.20 -11.42 33.16
N ASN A 78 -29.72 -11.00 32.01
CA ASN A 78 -30.80 -10.01 31.88
C ASN A 78 -30.54 -8.70 32.66
N GLY A 79 -29.31 -8.17 32.58
CA GLY A 79 -28.97 -6.89 33.20
C GLY A 79 -28.82 -6.89 34.72
N LYS A 80 -28.94 -8.06 35.37
CA LYS A 80 -28.80 -8.19 36.83
C LYS A 80 -27.38 -7.85 37.29
N TYR A 81 -27.26 -7.40 38.54
CA TYR A 81 -25.97 -7.06 39.12
C TYR A 81 -25.04 -8.30 39.25
N PRO A 82 -23.78 -8.23 38.79
CA PRO A 82 -22.79 -9.29 38.99
C PRO A 82 -22.52 -9.54 40.47
N SER A 83 -23.02 -10.66 41.00
CA SER A 83 -22.87 -11.00 42.42
C SER A 83 -22.97 -12.49 42.68
N ASN A 84 -22.32 -12.93 43.76
CA ASN A 84 -22.48 -14.30 44.28
C ASN A 84 -23.82 -14.50 45.01
N LYS A 85 -24.54 -13.41 45.32
CA LYS A 85 -25.87 -13.39 45.94
C LYS A 85 -26.70 -12.33 45.20
N ALA A 86 -27.48 -12.77 44.22
CA ALA A 86 -28.29 -11.87 43.41
C ALA A 86 -29.34 -11.16 44.26
N HIS A 87 -29.43 -9.84 44.13
CA HIS A 87 -30.55 -9.05 44.64
C HIS A 87 -31.46 -8.70 43.44
N ILE A 88 -32.77 -8.87 43.63
CA ILE A 88 -33.76 -8.85 42.54
C ILE A 88 -33.91 -7.45 41.94
N ASP A 89 -33.73 -6.39 42.75
CA ASP A 89 -33.80 -4.98 42.35
C ASP A 89 -32.62 -4.17 42.94
N CYS A 90 -31.43 -4.27 42.34
CA CYS A 90 -30.27 -3.45 42.70
C CYS A 90 -30.06 -2.36 41.63
N ASN A 91 -30.21 -1.10 42.03
CA ASN A 91 -29.87 0.06 41.21
C ASN A 91 -28.37 0.37 41.37
N TYR A 92 -27.53 -0.31 40.59
CA TYR A 92 -26.07 -0.14 40.66
C TYR A 92 -25.57 0.91 39.68
N LYS A 93 -24.48 1.58 40.07
CA LYS A 93 -23.72 2.47 39.19
C LYS A 93 -22.54 1.72 38.61
N CYS A 94 -22.32 1.89 37.30
CA CYS A 94 -21.18 1.34 36.59
C CYS A 94 -20.34 2.49 36.02
N VAL A 95 -19.09 2.61 36.48
CA VAL A 95 -18.19 3.70 36.09
C VAL A 95 -16.84 3.10 35.70
N LYS A 96 -16.16 3.68 34.71
CA LYS A 96 -14.78 3.29 34.38
C LYS A 96 -13.88 3.54 35.60
N SER A 97 -13.04 2.56 35.93
CA SER A 97 -12.07 2.70 37.01
C SER A 97 -10.73 3.20 36.45
N GLU A 98 -10.54 4.51 36.43
CA GLU A 98 -9.30 5.11 35.94
C GLU A 98 -8.09 4.67 36.78
N LEU A 99 -8.22 4.67 38.11
CA LEU A 99 -7.15 4.24 39.03
C LEU A 99 -6.67 2.80 38.77
N VAL A 100 -7.60 1.86 38.60
CA VAL A 100 -7.24 0.45 38.31
C VAL A 100 -6.65 0.34 36.91
N GLN A 101 -7.21 1.05 35.93
CA GLN A 101 -6.72 1.02 34.56
C GLN A 101 -5.31 1.61 34.43
N GLU A 102 -5.03 2.74 35.07
CA GLU A 102 -3.70 3.38 35.08
C GLU A 102 -2.67 2.49 35.74
N ARG A 103 -3.00 1.90 36.88
CA ARG A 103 -2.13 0.93 37.56
C ARG A 103 -1.78 -0.23 36.64
N ILE A 104 -2.78 -0.86 36.02
CA ILE A 104 -2.56 -1.97 35.10
C ILE A 104 -1.73 -1.52 33.91
N ASN A 105 -2.03 -0.37 33.30
CA ASN A 105 -1.29 0.19 32.17
C ASN A 105 0.23 0.31 32.43
N GLN A 106 0.64 0.58 33.67
CA GLN A 106 2.05 0.67 34.05
C GLN A 106 2.74 -0.69 34.27
N PHE A 107 2.02 -1.82 34.19
CA PHE A 107 2.61 -3.15 34.33
C PHE A 107 3.70 -3.37 33.28
N LYS A 108 4.92 -3.64 33.75
CA LYS A 108 6.06 -4.00 32.90
C LYS A 108 5.94 -5.47 32.53
N VAL A 109 5.56 -5.72 31.29
CA VAL A 109 5.28 -7.06 30.78
C VAL A 109 6.22 -7.45 29.65
N LYS A 110 6.30 -8.76 29.42
CA LYS A 110 6.96 -9.37 28.27
C LYS A 110 5.94 -9.70 27.19
N CYS A 111 6.41 -10.01 25.98
CA CYS A 111 5.52 -10.40 24.88
C CYS A 111 4.64 -11.62 25.23
N PRO A 112 3.30 -11.53 25.14
CA PRO A 112 2.40 -12.66 25.41
C PRO A 112 2.57 -13.79 24.38
N ARG A 113 2.89 -13.47 23.12
CA ARG A 113 3.18 -14.49 22.09
C ARG A 113 4.45 -15.29 22.40
N GLN A 114 5.44 -14.67 23.05
CA GLN A 114 6.64 -15.37 23.52
C GLN A 114 6.29 -16.37 24.63
N TYR A 115 5.41 -15.97 25.55
CA TYR A 115 4.92 -16.86 26.60
C TYR A 115 4.16 -18.06 26.02
N GLN A 116 3.24 -17.83 25.09
CA GLN A 116 2.49 -18.90 24.41
C GLN A 116 3.42 -19.88 23.70
N GLN A 117 4.43 -19.39 22.99
CA GLN A 117 5.42 -20.23 22.31
C GLN A 117 6.23 -21.09 23.32
N LEU A 118 6.61 -20.52 24.46
CA LEU A 118 7.32 -21.27 25.51
C LEU A 118 6.43 -22.33 26.16
N GLN A 119 5.16 -22.02 26.42
CA GLN A 119 4.21 -23.01 26.95
C GLN A 119 4.01 -24.18 25.98
N ALA A 120 3.86 -23.91 24.69
CA ALA A 120 3.74 -24.95 23.67
C ALA A 120 4.97 -25.89 23.66
N ARG A 121 6.19 -25.32 23.75
CA ARG A 121 7.45 -26.09 23.84
C ARG A 121 7.60 -26.93 25.11
N LEU A 122 6.94 -26.56 26.21
CA LEU A 122 6.99 -27.35 27.44
C LEU A 122 6.01 -28.54 27.39
N ASN A 123 4.93 -28.40 26.63
CA ASN A 123 3.92 -29.44 26.46
C ASN A 123 4.35 -30.49 25.41
N GLU A 124 5.05 -30.06 24.38
CA GLU A 124 5.68 -30.93 23.39
C GLU A 124 7.10 -31.25 23.88
N LYS A 125 7.38 -32.47 24.35
CA LYS A 125 8.73 -32.94 24.76
C LYS A 125 9.71 -33.04 23.58
N SER A 126 9.82 -31.99 22.78
CA SER A 126 10.52 -31.94 21.50
C SER A 126 11.83 -31.20 21.67
N THR A 127 12.94 -31.95 21.71
CA THR A 127 14.29 -31.43 21.48
C THR A 127 14.47 -31.17 19.99
N MET A 128 14.06 -29.99 19.52
CA MET A 128 14.48 -29.48 18.22
C MET A 128 15.16 -28.13 18.41
N THR A 129 16.47 -28.15 18.19
CA THR A 129 17.33 -26.98 18.01
C THR A 129 16.93 -26.28 16.73
N ASP A 130 16.13 -25.23 16.82
CA ASP A 130 16.07 -24.28 15.72
C ASP A 130 15.95 -22.85 16.22
N SER A 131 16.81 -22.04 15.62
CA SER A 131 17.16 -20.65 15.90
C SER A 131 15.99 -19.71 15.62
N ASN A 132 14.80 -20.02 16.11
CA ASN A 132 13.63 -19.19 15.92
C ASN A 132 13.82 -17.92 16.77
N PRO A 133 13.92 -16.73 16.16
CA PRO A 133 14.15 -15.50 16.91
C PRO A 133 12.92 -15.25 17.79
N GLY A 134 13.08 -15.46 19.09
CA GLY A 134 12.04 -15.12 20.06
C GLY A 134 11.75 -13.62 20.06
N CYS A 135 10.62 -13.22 20.64
CA CYS A 135 10.35 -11.83 20.91
C CYS A 135 11.01 -11.39 22.23
N GLN A 136 11.83 -10.33 22.17
CA GLN A 136 12.53 -9.77 23.33
C GLN A 136 11.80 -8.58 23.96
N TYR A 137 10.57 -8.28 23.53
CA TYR A 137 9.82 -7.13 24.03
C TYR A 137 9.69 -7.16 25.55
N LYS A 138 10.02 -6.02 26.16
CA LYS A 138 9.81 -5.69 27.57
C LYS A 138 9.37 -4.23 27.61
N GLY A 139 8.15 -4.00 28.06
CA GLY A 139 7.56 -2.66 28.04
C GLY A 139 6.30 -2.61 28.87
N LYS A 140 5.58 -1.51 28.79
CA LYS A 140 4.30 -1.38 29.49
C LYS A 140 3.23 -2.21 28.80
N ILE A 141 2.18 -2.57 29.55
CA ILE A 141 1.04 -3.28 28.97
C ILE A 141 0.19 -2.36 28.09
N GLU A 142 0.20 -1.04 28.30
CA GLU A 142 -0.51 -0.09 27.43
C GLU A 142 0.01 -0.13 25.99
N ASP A 143 1.32 -0.31 25.80
CA ASP A 143 1.98 -0.36 24.49
C ASP A 143 1.93 -1.76 23.84
N ILE A 144 1.38 -2.78 24.54
CA ILE A 144 1.50 -4.16 24.10
C ILE A 144 0.75 -4.41 22.79
N GLN A 145 -0.40 -3.77 22.60
CA GLN A 145 -1.23 -3.96 21.41
C GLN A 145 -0.50 -3.44 20.17
N GLU A 146 0.07 -2.24 20.27
CA GLU A 146 0.85 -1.64 19.20
C GLU A 146 2.06 -2.52 18.84
N HIS A 147 2.76 -3.05 19.85
CA HIS A 147 3.83 -4.00 19.61
C HIS A 147 3.35 -5.25 18.85
N LEU A 148 2.27 -5.89 19.30
CA LEU A 148 1.73 -7.12 18.70
C LEU A 148 1.33 -6.92 17.24
N GLU A 149 0.80 -5.76 16.88
CA GLU A 149 0.37 -5.45 15.52
C GLU A 149 1.54 -5.04 14.62
N LYS A 150 2.40 -4.11 15.09
CA LYS A 150 3.35 -3.42 14.21
C LYS A 150 4.75 -4.03 14.21
N SER A 151 5.25 -4.49 15.36
CA SER A 151 6.69 -4.80 15.52
C SER A 151 6.99 -6.21 16.01
N CYS A 152 6.01 -6.96 16.50
CA CYS A 152 6.23 -8.27 17.09
C CYS A 152 6.78 -9.28 16.06
N PRO A 153 7.99 -9.84 16.29
CA PRO A 153 8.58 -10.85 15.41
C PRO A 153 7.75 -12.15 15.33
N LEU A 154 7.02 -12.46 16.40
CA LEU A 154 6.15 -13.63 16.50
C LEU A 154 4.72 -13.37 15.98
N SER A 155 4.48 -12.24 15.30
CA SER A 155 3.17 -12.01 14.70
C SER A 155 2.96 -12.95 13.52
N PRO A 156 1.83 -13.67 13.46
CA PRO A 156 1.40 -14.29 12.21
C PRO A 156 1.09 -13.16 11.23
N ILE A 157 1.63 -13.28 10.03
CA ILE A 157 1.36 -12.40 8.90
C ILE A 157 1.10 -13.26 7.67
N ASP A 158 0.32 -12.72 6.74
CA ASP A 158 0.15 -13.34 5.45
C ASP A 158 1.45 -13.30 4.65
N CYS A 159 1.72 -14.36 3.90
CA CYS A 159 2.77 -14.32 2.89
C CYS A 159 2.54 -13.13 1.93
N PRO A 160 3.57 -12.33 1.61
CA PRO A 160 3.44 -11.24 0.63
C PRO A 160 2.90 -11.69 -0.74
N PHE A 161 3.03 -12.98 -1.09
CA PHE A 161 2.51 -13.57 -2.32
C PHE A 161 1.05 -14.05 -2.21
N ARG A 162 0.33 -13.75 -1.12
CA ARG A 162 -1.08 -14.15 -0.94
C ARG A 162 -1.98 -13.69 -2.08
N GLN A 163 -1.76 -12.49 -2.59
CA GLN A 163 -2.50 -11.95 -3.76
C GLN A 163 -2.30 -12.76 -5.05
N TYR A 164 -1.21 -13.52 -5.16
CA TYR A 164 -0.92 -14.40 -6.31
C TYR A 164 -1.34 -15.85 -6.09
N GLY A 165 -1.73 -16.22 -4.86
CA GLY A 165 -2.28 -17.54 -4.53
C GLY A 165 -1.55 -18.31 -3.43
N CYS A 166 -0.51 -17.75 -2.81
CA CYS A 166 0.13 -18.37 -1.65
C CYS A 166 -0.83 -18.35 -0.45
N LYS A 167 -0.99 -19.47 0.26
CA LYS A 167 -1.91 -19.59 1.40
C LYS A 167 -1.20 -19.59 2.76
N ASP A 168 0.11 -19.42 2.75
CA ASP A 168 0.92 -19.58 3.96
C ASP A 168 0.75 -18.37 4.89
N ILE A 169 0.45 -18.67 6.16
CA ILE A 169 0.51 -17.74 7.28
C ILE A 169 1.83 -18.01 7.99
N ILE A 170 2.68 -16.99 8.06
CA ILE A 170 4.06 -17.12 8.54
C ILE A 170 4.33 -16.17 9.68
N LEU A 171 5.26 -16.53 10.56
CA LEU A 171 5.73 -15.57 11.58
C LEU A 171 6.57 -14.49 10.91
N ARG A 172 6.41 -13.23 11.35
CA ARG A 172 7.16 -12.07 10.84
C ARG A 172 8.68 -12.28 10.88
N CYS A 173 9.21 -12.98 11.90
CA CYS A 173 10.62 -13.33 11.99
C CYS A 173 11.08 -14.34 10.93
N ASN A 174 10.17 -15.21 10.48
CA ASN A 174 10.46 -16.26 9.51
C ASN A 174 10.18 -15.85 8.06
N THR A 175 9.70 -14.62 7.83
CA THR A 175 9.37 -14.14 6.47
C THR A 175 10.54 -14.29 5.50
N LYS A 176 11.74 -13.91 5.90
CA LYS A 176 12.91 -14.04 5.01
C LYS A 176 13.18 -15.51 4.65
N ARG A 177 13.25 -16.38 5.65
CA ARG A 177 13.51 -17.81 5.47
C ARG A 177 12.45 -18.46 4.58
N HIS A 178 11.18 -18.20 4.84
CA HIS A 178 10.07 -18.68 4.02
C HIS A 178 10.17 -18.20 2.57
N LEU A 179 10.46 -16.91 2.34
CA LEU A 179 10.61 -16.37 0.99
C LEU A 179 11.78 -17.03 0.23
N ASP A 180 12.90 -17.27 0.92
CA ASP A 180 14.08 -17.92 0.34
C ASP A 180 13.77 -19.39 -0.02
N GLU A 181 13.20 -20.16 0.91
CA GLU A 181 12.81 -21.57 0.71
C GLU A 181 11.73 -21.74 -0.37
N MET A 182 10.74 -20.84 -0.41
CA MET A 182 9.58 -20.92 -1.32
C MET A 182 9.77 -20.13 -2.62
N THR A 183 10.98 -19.66 -2.92
CA THR A 183 11.29 -18.83 -4.11
C THR A 183 10.71 -19.41 -5.40
N LYS A 184 10.97 -20.69 -5.69
CA LYS A 184 10.49 -21.34 -6.93
C LYS A 184 8.96 -21.41 -6.99
N HIS A 185 8.32 -21.70 -5.87
CA HIS A 185 6.87 -21.75 -5.76
C HIS A 185 6.24 -20.37 -6.02
N HIS A 186 6.76 -19.33 -5.36
CA HIS A 186 6.30 -17.95 -5.54
C HIS A 186 6.49 -17.44 -6.97
N LEU A 187 7.63 -17.75 -7.61
CA LEU A 187 7.86 -17.41 -9.02
C LEU A 187 6.86 -18.10 -9.94
N ASN A 188 6.55 -19.38 -9.68
CA ASN A 188 5.55 -20.11 -10.47
C ASN A 188 4.14 -19.51 -10.31
N LEU A 189 3.74 -19.09 -9.10
CA LEU A 189 2.46 -18.40 -8.89
C LEU A 189 2.35 -17.11 -9.71
N VAL A 190 3.41 -16.29 -9.69
CA VAL A 190 3.46 -15.05 -10.48
C VAL A 190 3.44 -15.37 -11.98
N GLN A 191 4.20 -16.37 -12.42
CA GLN A 191 4.22 -16.81 -13.81
C GLN A 191 2.85 -17.28 -14.30
N ASN A 192 2.13 -18.09 -13.51
CA ASN A 192 0.79 -18.55 -13.86
C ASN A 192 -0.20 -17.40 -13.98
N LYS A 193 -0.12 -16.40 -13.08
CA LYS A 193 -0.92 -15.17 -13.19
C LYS A 193 -0.58 -14.37 -14.44
N PHE A 194 0.71 -14.25 -14.76
CA PHE A 194 1.18 -13.56 -15.96
C PHE A 194 0.63 -14.23 -17.23
N SER A 195 0.79 -15.56 -17.37
CA SER A 195 0.25 -16.30 -18.52
C SER A 195 -1.28 -16.23 -18.62
N ALA A 196 -1.99 -16.14 -17.49
CA ALA A 196 -3.44 -15.93 -17.50
C ALA A 196 -3.81 -14.54 -18.05
N TYR A 197 -3.04 -13.49 -17.73
CA TYR A 197 -3.24 -12.16 -18.32
C TYR A 197 -2.91 -12.15 -19.81
N GLU A 198 -1.82 -12.78 -20.24
CA GLU A 198 -1.46 -12.89 -21.66
C GLU A 198 -2.57 -13.56 -22.47
N LYS A 199 -3.10 -14.69 -21.96
CA LYS A 199 -4.22 -15.39 -22.61
C LYS A 199 -5.45 -14.48 -22.70
N LYS A 200 -5.77 -13.74 -21.64
CA LYS A 200 -6.93 -12.84 -21.61
C LYS A 200 -6.78 -11.66 -22.57
N ILE A 201 -5.55 -11.14 -22.76
CA ILE A 201 -5.25 -10.12 -23.76
C ILE A 201 -5.49 -10.67 -25.16
N GLU A 202 -5.01 -11.88 -25.43
CA GLU A 202 -5.20 -12.51 -26.74
C GLU A 202 -6.68 -12.78 -27.03
N GLU A 203 -7.43 -13.30 -26.06
CA GLU A 203 -8.89 -13.52 -26.16
C GLU A 203 -9.67 -12.22 -26.43
N LEU A 204 -9.23 -11.08 -25.86
CA LEU A 204 -9.87 -9.79 -26.12
C LEU A 204 -9.59 -9.29 -27.54
N LYS A 205 -8.36 -9.48 -28.03
CA LYS A 205 -7.97 -9.10 -29.40
C LYS A 205 -8.70 -9.92 -30.45
N THR A 206 -8.77 -11.25 -30.27
CA THR A 206 -9.43 -12.14 -31.23
C THR A 206 -10.92 -11.84 -31.33
N ARG A 207 -11.61 -11.70 -30.19
CA ARG A 207 -13.04 -11.33 -30.16
C ARG A 207 -13.32 -10.02 -30.88
N HIS A 208 -12.45 -9.02 -30.69
CA HIS A 208 -12.58 -7.74 -31.38
C HIS A 208 -12.41 -7.87 -32.88
N GLN A 209 -11.42 -8.65 -33.32
CA GLN A 209 -11.18 -8.89 -34.73
C GLN A 209 -12.36 -9.62 -35.40
N GLU A 210 -13.03 -10.53 -34.68
CA GLU A 210 -14.27 -11.18 -35.12
C GLU A 210 -15.44 -10.19 -35.24
N GLU A 211 -15.63 -9.31 -34.25
CA GLU A 211 -16.65 -8.27 -34.30
C GLU A 211 -16.45 -7.31 -35.48
N ILE A 212 -15.21 -6.88 -35.74
CA ILE A 212 -14.87 -6.05 -36.91
C ILE A 212 -15.25 -6.75 -38.22
N LYS A 213 -14.90 -8.03 -38.36
CA LYS A 213 -15.27 -8.82 -39.54
C LYS A 213 -16.79 -8.88 -39.72
N LEU A 214 -17.54 -9.08 -38.64
CA LEU A 214 -19.00 -9.12 -38.68
C LEU A 214 -19.59 -7.77 -39.13
N LEU A 215 -19.06 -6.66 -38.60
CA LEU A 215 -19.43 -5.29 -39.00
C LEU A 215 -19.12 -5.01 -40.47
N GLN A 216 -17.97 -5.48 -40.99
CA GLN A 216 -17.61 -5.36 -42.40
C GLN A 216 -18.57 -6.13 -43.32
N VAL A 217 -18.97 -7.34 -42.93
CA VAL A 217 -19.96 -8.13 -43.68
C VAL A 217 -21.33 -7.46 -43.67
N LEU A 218 -21.76 -6.98 -42.50
CA LEU A 218 -23.04 -6.27 -42.36
C LEU A 218 -23.05 -4.97 -43.19
N PHE A 219 -21.92 -4.26 -43.23
CA PHE A 219 -21.72 -3.10 -44.09
C PHE A 219 -21.89 -3.44 -45.58
N LEU A 220 -21.25 -4.52 -46.03
CA LEU A 220 -21.33 -5.00 -47.40
C LEU A 220 -22.79 -5.33 -47.77
N PHE A 221 -23.52 -6.00 -46.87
CA PHE A 221 -24.92 -6.34 -47.05
C PHE A 221 -25.81 -5.09 -47.17
N VAL A 222 -25.64 -4.09 -46.30
CA VAL A 222 -26.38 -2.81 -46.39
C VAL A 222 -26.06 -2.06 -47.68
N CYS A 223 -24.82 -2.10 -48.16
CA CYS A 223 -24.45 -1.49 -49.44
C CYS A 223 -25.13 -2.11 -50.65
N VAL A 224 -25.48 -3.40 -50.56
CA VAL A 224 -26.23 -4.12 -51.59
C VAL A 224 -27.72 -3.79 -51.52
N LEU A 225 -28.28 -3.61 -50.33
CA LEU A 225 -29.72 -3.35 -50.14
C LEU A 225 -30.15 -1.90 -50.34
N VAL A 226 -29.24 -0.94 -50.14
CA VAL A 226 -29.54 0.49 -50.23
C VAL A 226 -28.90 1.06 -51.48
N GLU A 227 -29.65 1.67 -52.39
CA GLU A 227 -29.10 2.32 -53.59
C GLU A 227 -28.68 3.78 -53.35
N ASP A 228 -29.22 4.41 -52.30
CA ASP A 228 -28.97 5.81 -51.94
C ASP A 228 -27.56 6.02 -51.33
N GLY A 229 -26.75 6.82 -52.02
CA GLY A 229 -25.36 7.11 -51.65
C GLY A 229 -25.20 7.83 -50.31
N MET A 230 -26.18 8.65 -49.89
CA MET A 230 -26.10 9.34 -48.60
C MET A 230 -26.29 8.38 -47.42
N MET A 231 -27.22 7.43 -47.52
CA MET A 231 -27.45 6.42 -46.48
C MET A 231 -26.25 5.47 -46.34
N LYS A 232 -25.58 5.11 -47.45
CA LYS A 232 -24.32 4.36 -47.40
C LYS A 232 -23.24 5.10 -46.63
N PHE A 233 -23.09 6.40 -46.87
CA PHE A 233 -22.08 7.23 -46.21
C PHE A 233 -22.34 7.38 -44.70
N VAL A 234 -23.60 7.65 -44.30
CA VAL A 234 -23.99 7.74 -42.88
C VAL A 234 -23.76 6.41 -42.17
N PHE A 235 -24.09 5.28 -42.81
CA PHE A 235 -23.88 3.95 -42.24
C PHE A 235 -22.38 3.61 -42.11
N GLN A 236 -21.55 3.99 -43.09
CA GLN A 236 -20.09 3.88 -42.98
C GLN A 236 -19.52 4.65 -41.80
N LEU A 237 -19.93 5.91 -41.63
CA LEU A 237 -19.46 6.75 -40.53
C LEU A 237 -19.83 6.16 -39.17
N LYS A 238 -21.06 5.64 -39.04
CA LYS A 238 -21.53 5.03 -37.79
C LYS A 238 -20.74 3.78 -37.43
N ILE A 239 -20.48 2.91 -38.41
CA ILE A 239 -19.64 1.71 -38.22
C ILE A 239 -18.22 2.10 -37.81
N LYS A 240 -17.60 3.08 -38.50
CA LYS A 240 -16.26 3.57 -38.15
C LYS A 240 -16.20 4.11 -36.72
N SER A 241 -17.17 4.92 -36.30
CA SER A 241 -17.20 5.47 -34.94
C SER A 241 -17.35 4.38 -33.87
N GLU A 242 -18.24 3.40 -34.07
CA GLU A 242 -18.45 2.32 -33.11
C GLU A 242 -17.26 1.36 -33.04
N THR A 243 -16.60 1.13 -34.18
CA THR A 243 -15.37 0.33 -34.22
C THR A 243 -14.27 1.02 -33.42
N LYS A 244 -14.06 2.32 -33.65
CA LYS A 244 -13.06 3.11 -32.95
C LYS A 244 -13.30 3.17 -31.44
N LYS A 245 -14.56 3.34 -31.03
CA LYS A 245 -14.96 3.33 -29.62
C LYS A 245 -14.60 2.00 -28.94
N LYS A 246 -14.87 0.87 -29.60
CA LYS A 246 -14.52 -0.47 -29.08
C LYS A 246 -13.01 -0.71 -29.05
N GLU A 247 -12.26 -0.24 -30.04
CA GLU A 247 -10.79 -0.30 -30.04
C GLU A 247 -10.22 0.38 -28.78
N LEU A 248 -10.67 1.61 -28.50
CA LEU A 248 -10.26 2.40 -27.32
C LEU A 248 -10.61 1.69 -26.01
N GLU A 249 -11.79 1.08 -25.90
CA GLU A 249 -12.18 0.31 -24.70
C GLU A 249 -11.25 -0.89 -24.46
N ILE A 250 -10.82 -1.56 -25.52
CA ILE A 250 -9.93 -2.72 -25.44
C ILE A 250 -8.50 -2.28 -25.11
N GLU A 251 -8.01 -1.22 -25.74
CA GLU A 251 -6.72 -0.62 -25.42
C GLU A 251 -6.64 -0.20 -23.95
N LEU A 252 -7.70 0.42 -23.43
CA LEU A 252 -7.77 0.80 -22.02
C LEU A 252 -7.74 -0.42 -21.08
N LYS A 253 -8.39 -1.53 -21.45
CA LYS A 253 -8.33 -2.80 -20.70
C LYS A 253 -6.93 -3.41 -20.76
N ILE A 254 -6.28 -3.40 -21.92
CA ILE A 254 -4.91 -3.89 -22.11
C ILE A 254 -3.92 -3.04 -21.30
N LEU A 255 -4.06 -1.72 -21.30
CA LEU A 255 -3.22 -0.80 -20.52
C LEU A 255 -3.31 -1.08 -19.02
N LYS A 256 -4.52 -1.30 -18.49
CA LYS A 256 -4.72 -1.70 -17.09
C LYS A 256 -3.99 -3.01 -16.77
N MET A 257 -4.15 -4.03 -17.62
CA MET A 257 -3.47 -5.32 -17.43
C MET A 257 -1.94 -5.20 -17.52
N LYS A 258 -1.42 -4.37 -18.44
CA LYS A 258 0.01 -4.06 -18.51
C LYS A 258 0.51 -3.35 -17.24
N GLY A 259 -0.30 -2.47 -16.67
CA GLY A 259 -0.03 -1.84 -15.38
C GLY A 259 0.10 -2.86 -14.25
N ASP A 260 -0.86 -3.80 -14.16
CA ASP A 260 -0.83 -4.89 -13.18
C ASP A 260 0.45 -5.73 -13.33
N ILE A 261 0.79 -6.12 -14.57
CA ILE A 261 2.01 -6.89 -14.90
C ILE A 261 3.27 -6.14 -14.44
N ASN A 262 3.39 -4.85 -14.76
CA ASN A 262 4.53 -4.05 -14.33
C ASN A 262 4.61 -3.98 -12.80
N GLY A 263 3.46 -3.87 -12.13
CA GLY A 263 3.37 -3.96 -10.67
C GLY A 263 3.92 -5.29 -10.14
N MET A 264 3.58 -6.42 -10.78
CA MET A 264 4.13 -7.74 -10.42
C MET A 264 5.65 -7.80 -10.61
N ILE A 265 6.16 -7.30 -11.73
CA ILE A 265 7.60 -7.27 -12.03
C ILE A 265 8.34 -6.44 -10.98
N HIS A 266 7.86 -5.23 -10.68
CA HIS A 266 8.44 -4.37 -9.66
C HIS A 266 8.41 -5.03 -8.28
N PHE A 267 7.31 -5.69 -7.92
CA PHE A 267 7.17 -6.44 -6.68
C PHE A 267 8.24 -7.54 -6.58
N VAL A 268 8.34 -8.41 -7.60
CA VAL A 268 9.33 -9.48 -7.67
C VAL A 268 10.76 -8.91 -7.55
N LEU A 269 11.10 -7.90 -8.35
CA LEU A 269 12.41 -7.27 -8.33
C LEU A 269 12.74 -6.66 -6.95
N PHE A 270 11.79 -6.00 -6.29
CA PHE A 270 11.98 -5.43 -4.97
C PHE A 270 12.37 -6.50 -3.94
N PHE A 271 11.67 -7.63 -3.91
CA PHE A 271 11.95 -8.71 -2.97
C PHE A 271 13.29 -9.41 -3.28
N PHE A 272 13.56 -9.76 -4.54
CA PHE A 272 14.82 -10.44 -4.90
C PHE A 272 16.05 -9.53 -4.81
N LYS A 273 15.93 -8.21 -5.08
CA LYS A 273 17.05 -7.25 -4.94
C LYS A 273 17.38 -6.97 -3.48
N LYS A 274 16.38 -6.92 -2.59
CA LYS A 274 16.57 -6.78 -1.14
C LYS A 274 17.28 -8.01 -0.56
N ASN A 275 16.95 -9.21 -1.04
CA ASN A 275 17.61 -10.44 -0.61
C ASN A 275 19.09 -10.51 -1.03
N ARG A 276 19.45 -10.11 -2.26
CA ARG A 276 20.86 -10.01 -2.69
C ARG A 276 21.67 -9.00 -1.88
N LYS A 277 21.10 -7.82 -1.57
CA LYS A 277 21.78 -6.83 -0.71
C LYS A 277 22.05 -7.40 0.69
N LEU A 278 21.07 -8.05 1.29
CA LEU A 278 21.23 -8.71 2.60
C LEU A 278 22.27 -9.85 2.58
N GLU A 279 22.42 -10.59 1.47
CA GLU A 279 23.47 -11.62 1.33
C GLU A 279 24.86 -11.00 1.16
N SER A 280 24.97 -9.90 0.38
CA SER A 280 26.24 -9.17 0.24
C SER A 280 26.68 -8.50 1.54
N GLU A 281 25.75 -7.98 2.32
CA GLU A 281 26.01 -7.38 3.64
C GLU A 281 26.31 -8.45 4.69
N LYS A 282 25.64 -9.61 4.67
CA LYS A 282 25.98 -10.75 5.54
C LYS A 282 27.37 -11.30 5.22
N SER A 283 27.72 -11.45 3.94
CA SER A 283 29.05 -11.90 3.52
C SER A 283 30.13 -10.89 3.94
N ARG A 284 29.86 -9.58 3.81
CA ARG A 284 30.76 -8.51 4.24
C ARG A 284 30.89 -8.42 5.77
N SER A 285 29.81 -8.71 6.51
CA SER A 285 29.82 -8.77 7.98
C SER A 285 30.58 -10.00 8.49
N GLN A 286 30.42 -11.16 7.85
CA GLN A 286 31.19 -12.37 8.17
C GLN A 286 32.68 -12.22 7.81
N GLN A 287 33.00 -11.54 6.71
CA GLN A 287 34.38 -11.18 6.36
C GLN A 287 34.98 -10.16 7.32
N LEU A 288 34.19 -9.20 7.83
CA LEU A 288 34.64 -8.29 8.88
C LEU A 288 34.85 -9.01 10.22
N GLU A 289 33.97 -9.95 10.60
CA GLU A 289 34.11 -10.79 11.81
C GLU A 289 35.30 -11.76 11.73
N GLN A 290 35.64 -12.25 10.54
CA GLN A 290 36.88 -13.01 10.33
C GLN A 290 38.12 -12.12 10.41
N LYS A 291 38.07 -10.90 9.86
CA LYS A 291 39.16 -9.93 9.98
C LYS A 291 39.35 -9.44 11.43
N THR A 292 38.30 -9.22 12.22
CA THR A 292 38.48 -8.85 13.65
C THR A 292 39.09 -9.96 14.48
N LYS A 293 38.90 -11.23 14.12
CA LYS A 293 39.56 -12.36 14.80
C LYS A 293 41.05 -12.50 14.47
N GLU A 294 41.51 -11.96 13.35
CA GLU A 294 42.95 -11.87 13.02
C GLU A 294 43.65 -10.70 13.72
N TYR A 295 42.92 -9.65 14.11
CA TYR A 295 43.46 -8.49 14.84
C TYR A 295 43.42 -8.64 16.39
N GLU A 296 42.87 -9.73 16.93
CA GLU A 296 42.88 -10.00 18.39
C GLU A 296 44.18 -10.66 18.90
N THR A 297 45.15 -10.91 18.01
CA THR A 297 46.48 -11.44 18.37
C THR A 297 47.59 -10.47 17.99
N LEU A 298 47.86 -9.47 18.83
CA LEU A 298 49.17 -8.87 19.19
C LEU A 298 48.97 -7.52 19.95
N PRO A 299 49.92 -7.08 20.80
CA PRO A 299 49.61 -6.47 22.09
C PRO A 299 49.48 -4.94 22.09
N LYS A 300 48.63 -4.48 23.03
CA LYS A 300 48.30 -3.09 23.37
C LYS A 300 49.53 -2.23 23.67
N GLN A 301 49.63 -1.06 23.03
CA GLN A 301 50.34 0.09 23.56
C GLN A 301 49.54 1.40 23.42
N LYS A 302 49.90 2.35 24.28
CA LYS A 302 49.08 3.40 24.89
C LYS A 302 49.13 4.75 24.15
N GLN A 303 48.04 5.52 24.40
CA GLN A 303 47.95 6.98 24.62
C GLN A 303 48.00 7.99 23.44
N GLY A 304 46.82 8.59 23.19
CA GLY A 304 46.55 10.03 22.94
C GLY A 304 47.04 10.65 21.62
N PRO A 305 46.54 11.83 21.17
CA PRO A 305 45.63 12.79 21.83
C PRO A 305 44.38 13.17 21.01
N LYS A 306 43.52 13.99 21.65
CA LYS A 306 42.36 14.72 21.10
C LYS A 306 42.71 15.48 19.82
N GLU A 307 41.81 15.52 18.83
CA GLU A 307 41.46 16.75 18.08
C GLU A 307 40.24 16.57 17.14
N LYS A 308 39.33 17.55 17.26
CA LYS A 308 38.53 18.24 16.22
C LYS A 308 37.44 17.46 15.47
N GLU A 309 36.20 17.79 15.84
CA GLU A 309 35.02 17.75 14.96
C GLU A 309 35.32 18.50 13.65
N GLN A 310 35.26 17.78 12.54
CA GLN A 310 35.07 18.35 11.21
C GLN A 310 33.72 17.88 10.69
N THR A 311 32.92 18.87 10.37
CA THR A 311 31.61 18.80 9.73
C THR A 311 31.80 18.26 8.32
N GLU A 312 31.32 17.05 8.03
CA GLU A 312 31.22 16.57 6.66
C GLU A 312 29.96 17.14 6.01
N GLU A 313 30.19 18.03 5.05
CA GLU A 313 29.22 18.58 4.12
C GLU A 313 28.42 17.45 3.45
N THR A 314 27.13 17.36 3.76
CA THR A 314 26.17 16.69 2.90
C THR A 314 26.13 17.43 1.57
N LYS A 315 26.60 16.79 0.50
CA LYS A 315 26.27 17.16 -0.88
C LYS A 315 24.75 17.07 -1.04
N GLU A 316 24.06 18.18 -0.78
CA GLU A 316 22.70 18.40 -1.23
C GLU A 316 22.72 18.31 -2.76
N THR A 317 22.11 17.26 -3.30
CA THR A 317 21.68 17.27 -4.70
C THR A 317 20.74 18.45 -4.87
N GLU A 318 21.17 19.50 -5.57
CA GLU A 318 20.34 20.66 -5.91
C GLU A 318 18.99 20.15 -6.45
N LYS A 319 17.92 20.35 -5.68
CA LYS A 319 16.55 20.13 -6.17
C LYS A 319 16.31 21.14 -7.28
N LYS A 320 16.39 20.70 -8.53
CA LYS A 320 16.06 21.51 -9.70
C LYS A 320 14.61 21.98 -9.59
N ILE A 321 14.41 23.26 -9.29
CA ILE A 321 13.09 23.88 -9.14
C ILE A 321 12.40 23.85 -10.53
N PRO A 322 11.17 23.30 -10.65
CA PRO A 322 10.44 23.29 -11.92
C PRO A 322 10.10 24.71 -12.37
N LYS A 323 10.14 24.96 -13.69
CA LYS A 323 9.82 26.28 -14.25
C LYS A 323 8.31 26.58 -14.16
N GLY A 324 7.97 27.84 -13.97
CA GLY A 324 6.60 28.34 -14.04
C GLY A 324 6.14 28.63 -15.47
N LEU A 325 4.82 28.74 -15.67
CA LEU A 325 4.24 29.24 -16.91
C LEU A 325 3.69 30.65 -16.71
N LYS A 326 3.98 31.57 -17.63
CA LYS A 326 3.44 32.94 -17.58
C LYS A 326 1.92 32.91 -17.72
N ASN A 327 1.20 33.61 -16.85
CA ASN A 327 -0.26 33.75 -16.99
C ASN A 327 -0.59 34.80 -18.06
N LEU A 328 -1.23 34.37 -19.16
CA LEU A 328 -1.55 35.21 -20.33
C LEU A 328 -2.99 35.76 -20.28
N GLY A 329 -3.36 36.32 -19.11
CA GLY A 329 -4.67 36.89 -18.82
C GLY A 329 -5.73 35.81 -18.58
N ASN A 330 -6.10 35.59 -17.30
CA ASN A 330 -7.04 34.55 -16.85
C ASN A 330 -6.76 33.13 -17.39
N ALA A 331 -5.54 32.87 -17.87
CA ALA A 331 -5.14 31.62 -18.49
C ALA A 331 -4.56 30.61 -17.49
N CYS A 332 -4.85 30.75 -16.20
CA CYS A 332 -4.37 29.82 -15.16
C CYS A 332 -4.88 28.39 -15.39
N TYR A 333 -6.08 28.24 -15.96
CA TYR A 333 -6.64 26.94 -16.35
C TYR A 333 -5.78 26.26 -17.44
N ILE A 334 -5.31 27.01 -18.44
CA ILE A 334 -4.37 26.49 -19.46
C ILE A 334 -3.04 26.13 -18.82
N ASN A 335 -2.51 27.00 -17.95
CA ASN A 335 -1.23 26.76 -17.28
C ASN A 335 -1.25 25.50 -16.41
N ALA A 336 -2.34 25.27 -15.66
CA ALA A 336 -2.52 24.08 -14.86
C ALA A 336 -2.58 22.81 -15.73
N SER A 337 -3.35 22.84 -16.82
CA SER A 337 -3.43 21.74 -17.78
C SER A 337 -2.06 21.44 -18.41
N LEU A 338 -1.33 22.47 -18.85
CA LEU A 338 -0.01 22.30 -19.46
C LEU A 338 1.04 21.81 -18.48
N GLN A 339 1.07 22.30 -17.24
CA GLN A 339 2.01 21.80 -16.22
C GLN A 339 1.77 20.30 -15.93
N CYS A 340 0.53 19.81 -15.99
CA CYS A 340 0.23 18.40 -15.87
C CYS A 340 0.83 17.59 -17.05
N LEU A 341 0.64 18.08 -18.27
CA LEU A 341 1.13 17.42 -19.48
C LEU A 341 2.66 17.45 -19.59
N ILE A 342 3.28 18.60 -19.33
CA ILE A 342 4.73 18.82 -19.40
C ILE A 342 5.49 17.88 -18.46
N ASN A 343 4.92 17.59 -17.29
CA ASN A 343 5.51 16.72 -16.28
C ASN A 343 5.10 15.25 -16.41
N THR A 344 4.43 14.86 -17.51
CA THR A 344 4.11 13.46 -17.81
C THR A 344 5.30 12.79 -18.51
N PRO A 345 6.01 11.83 -17.88
CA PRO A 345 7.30 11.33 -18.39
C PRO A 345 7.23 10.71 -19.78
N LEU A 346 6.13 10.02 -20.09
CA LEU A 346 5.94 9.39 -21.38
C LEU A 346 5.76 10.45 -22.48
N LEU A 347 4.94 11.48 -22.24
CA LEU A 347 4.75 12.59 -23.17
C LEU A 347 6.06 13.37 -23.37
N GLN A 348 6.83 13.57 -22.30
CA GLN A 348 8.16 14.17 -22.39
C GLN A 348 9.11 13.40 -23.30
N GLN A 349 9.21 12.07 -23.13
CA GLN A 349 10.06 11.23 -23.98
C GLN A 349 9.60 11.26 -25.44
N LEU A 350 8.29 11.25 -25.68
CA LEU A 350 7.72 11.22 -27.02
C LEU A 350 7.87 12.56 -27.76
N THR A 351 7.73 13.68 -27.04
CA THR A 351 7.82 15.03 -27.61
C THR A 351 9.27 15.50 -27.81
N LEU A 352 10.23 15.06 -26.97
CA LEU A 352 11.62 15.53 -27.01
C LEU A 352 12.61 14.60 -27.75
N ASN A 353 12.22 13.37 -28.13
CA ASN A 353 13.09 12.48 -28.90
C ASN A 353 13.00 12.76 -30.41
N GLU A 354 14.16 12.95 -31.07
CA GLU A 354 14.27 13.31 -32.49
C GLU A 354 13.78 12.23 -33.48
N GLN A 355 13.58 10.99 -33.03
CA GLN A 355 13.20 9.87 -33.90
C GLN A 355 11.70 9.53 -33.93
N SER A 356 10.83 10.33 -33.29
CA SER A 356 9.39 10.06 -33.24
C SER A 356 8.53 10.94 -34.16
N ILE A 357 7.99 10.27 -35.19
CA ILE A 357 6.64 10.42 -35.76
C ILE A 357 6.44 11.47 -36.88
N LYS A 358 5.80 11.00 -37.96
CA LYS A 358 5.23 11.73 -39.11
C LYS A 358 4.08 12.70 -38.73
N LEU A 359 4.19 13.42 -37.62
CA LEU A 359 3.19 14.36 -37.10
C LEU A 359 3.59 15.84 -37.27
N LYS A 360 4.66 16.11 -38.01
CA LYS A 360 5.24 17.45 -38.27
C LYS A 360 4.30 18.47 -38.93
N SER A 361 3.03 18.12 -39.19
CA SER A 361 2.06 18.97 -39.89
C SER A 361 1.03 19.65 -38.97
N ASN A 362 0.92 19.27 -37.69
CA ASN A 362 -0.08 19.86 -36.80
C ASN A 362 0.45 21.07 -36.01
N LYS A 363 -0.20 22.22 -36.20
CA LYS A 363 0.17 23.49 -35.55
C LYS A 363 0.14 23.41 -34.02
N MET A 364 -0.85 22.75 -33.42
CA MET A 364 -0.97 22.62 -31.95
C MET A 364 0.18 21.79 -31.36
N PHE A 365 0.50 20.66 -31.98
CA PHE A 365 1.62 19.83 -31.57
C PHE A 365 2.96 20.56 -31.70
N ILE A 366 3.18 21.29 -32.79
CA ILE A 366 4.39 22.10 -32.98
C ILE A 366 4.54 23.14 -31.86
N GLN A 367 3.45 23.84 -31.52
CA GLN A 367 3.47 24.83 -30.43
C GLN A 367 3.69 24.18 -29.06
N PHE A 368 3.14 22.98 -28.82
CA PHE A 368 3.38 22.23 -27.59
C PHE A 368 4.82 21.70 -27.49
N GLN A 369 5.38 21.22 -28.58
CA GLN A 369 6.77 20.78 -28.65
C GLN A 369 7.73 21.94 -28.37
N GLN A 370 7.52 23.11 -28.98
CA GLN A 370 8.30 24.32 -28.70
C GLN A 370 8.23 24.74 -27.22
N LEU A 371 7.05 24.61 -26.60
CA LEU A 371 6.88 24.86 -25.18
C LEU A 371 7.67 23.85 -24.33
N MET A 372 7.60 22.56 -24.65
CA MET A 372 8.34 21.49 -23.97
C MET A 372 9.85 21.67 -24.08
N GLU A 373 10.35 22.02 -25.26
CA GLU A 373 11.75 22.34 -25.50
C GLU A 373 12.18 23.55 -24.64
N GLY A 374 11.44 24.67 -24.67
CA GLY A 374 11.76 25.84 -23.85
C GLY A 374 11.66 25.59 -22.34
N TYR A 375 10.74 24.72 -21.91
CA TYR A 375 10.58 24.32 -20.51
C TYR A 375 11.75 23.46 -20.02
N TRP A 376 12.14 22.44 -20.79
CA TRP A 376 13.16 21.47 -20.38
C TRP A 376 14.60 21.84 -20.77
N GLN A 377 14.81 22.79 -21.70
CA GLN A 377 16.15 23.29 -22.05
C GLN A 377 16.86 23.89 -20.83
N ILE A 378 18.10 23.45 -20.64
CA ILE A 378 19.04 23.95 -19.64
C ILE A 378 19.85 25.07 -20.30
N ASN A 379 19.36 26.30 -20.27
CA ASN A 379 20.22 27.44 -20.59
C ASN A 379 20.97 27.83 -19.31
N THR A 380 22.27 27.58 -19.30
CA THR A 380 23.17 27.79 -18.15
C THR A 380 23.34 29.27 -17.76
N ASN A 381 22.73 30.21 -18.50
CA ASN A 381 22.89 31.65 -18.29
C ASN A 381 21.57 32.46 -18.20
N SER A 382 20.37 31.84 -18.18
CA SER A 382 19.12 32.59 -18.00
C SER A 382 18.53 32.38 -16.60
N ARG A 383 18.48 33.44 -15.79
CA ARG A 383 17.75 33.51 -14.51
C ARG A 383 16.21 33.47 -14.67
N GLU A 384 15.71 33.04 -15.83
CA GLU A 384 14.31 33.10 -16.19
C GLU A 384 13.63 31.76 -15.90
N TYR A 385 12.97 31.68 -14.73
CA TYR A 385 12.21 30.51 -14.27
C TYR A 385 10.80 30.44 -14.87
N VAL A 386 10.49 31.24 -15.90
CA VAL A 386 9.12 31.38 -16.42
C VAL A 386 9.12 31.24 -17.95
N VAL A 387 8.27 30.36 -18.47
CA VAL A 387 8.07 30.16 -19.92
C VAL A 387 6.66 30.61 -20.32
N ALA A 388 6.51 31.33 -21.43
CA ALA A 388 5.19 31.81 -21.88
C ALA A 388 4.55 30.80 -22.84
N PRO A 389 3.35 30.25 -22.53
CA PRO A 389 2.65 29.31 -23.42
C PRO A 389 1.86 30.03 -24.54
N SER A 390 2.38 31.14 -25.07
CA SER A 390 1.65 32.00 -26.03
C SER A 390 1.28 31.27 -27.31
N GLY A 391 2.19 30.43 -27.79
CA GLY A 391 1.97 29.58 -28.96
C GLY A 391 0.80 28.61 -28.77
N VAL A 392 0.80 27.92 -27.63
CA VAL A 392 -0.24 26.95 -27.27
C VAL A 392 -1.59 27.64 -27.06
N LYS A 393 -1.63 28.78 -26.35
CA LYS A 393 -2.87 29.56 -26.16
C LYS A 393 -3.43 30.04 -27.51
N SER A 394 -2.58 30.59 -28.37
CA SER A 394 -3.01 31.09 -29.69
C SER A 394 -3.52 29.96 -30.57
N ALA A 395 -2.84 28.81 -30.57
CA ALA A 395 -3.30 27.64 -31.32
C ALA A 395 -4.64 27.15 -30.76
N LEU A 396 -4.77 26.94 -29.44
CA LEU A 396 -6.01 26.50 -28.82
C LEU A 396 -7.20 27.45 -29.08
N GLY A 397 -6.97 28.76 -29.07
CA GLY A 397 -8.02 29.75 -29.37
C GLY A 397 -8.47 29.77 -30.83
N GLN A 398 -7.58 29.48 -31.79
CA GLN A 398 -7.95 29.34 -33.22
C GLN A 398 -8.81 28.09 -33.46
N LEU A 399 -8.54 27.05 -32.69
CA LEU A 399 -9.17 25.74 -32.77
C LEU A 399 -10.54 25.78 -32.06
N ILE A 400 -10.62 26.46 -30.92
CA ILE A 400 -11.83 26.53 -30.10
C ILE A 400 -12.00 27.99 -29.63
N PRO A 401 -12.89 28.77 -30.28
CA PRO A 401 -13.01 30.21 -30.06
C PRO A 401 -13.22 30.65 -28.61
N LYS A 402 -13.83 29.82 -27.75
CA LYS A 402 -13.99 30.16 -26.31
C LYS A 402 -12.68 30.29 -25.54
N PHE A 403 -11.58 29.70 -26.03
CA PHE A 403 -10.25 29.86 -25.43
C PHE A 403 -9.47 31.04 -26.01
N GLN A 404 -10.03 31.74 -27.00
CA GLN A 404 -9.46 32.97 -27.55
C GLN A 404 -9.74 34.18 -26.64
N THR A 405 -10.84 34.16 -25.88
CA THR A 405 -11.19 35.24 -24.96
C THR A 405 -10.27 35.26 -23.73
N PHE A 406 -10.33 36.35 -22.96
CA PHE A 406 -9.62 36.49 -21.68
C PHE A 406 -10.49 36.04 -20.50
N ASP A 407 -11.51 35.23 -20.74
CA ASP A 407 -12.37 34.70 -19.68
C ASP A 407 -11.75 33.45 -19.07
N GLN A 408 -12.06 33.21 -17.80
CA GLN A 408 -11.70 31.96 -17.14
C GLN A 408 -12.54 30.82 -17.70
N GLN A 409 -11.93 29.65 -17.82
CA GLN A 409 -12.58 28.44 -18.33
C GLN A 409 -12.31 27.27 -17.40
N ASP A 410 -13.05 26.18 -17.60
CA ASP A 410 -12.86 24.95 -16.85
C ASP A 410 -11.51 24.28 -17.23
N THR A 411 -10.69 24.00 -16.21
CA THR A 411 -9.36 23.38 -16.38
C THR A 411 -9.47 21.94 -16.89
N LEU A 412 -10.45 21.18 -16.38
CA LEU A 412 -10.68 19.80 -16.80
C LEU A 412 -11.14 19.76 -18.26
N GLU A 413 -12.03 20.67 -18.65
CA GLU A 413 -12.46 20.78 -20.04
C GLU A 413 -11.29 21.14 -20.97
N CYS A 414 -10.48 22.13 -20.57
CA CYS A 414 -9.28 22.49 -21.30
C CYS A 414 -8.29 21.31 -21.43
N LEU A 415 -8.06 20.56 -20.34
CA LEU A 415 -7.20 19.38 -20.35
C LEU A 415 -7.75 18.28 -21.26
N LEU A 416 -9.05 17.99 -21.18
CA LEU A 416 -9.70 16.99 -22.03
C LEU A 416 -9.64 17.39 -23.50
N LEU A 417 -9.78 18.66 -23.85
CA LEU A 417 -9.68 19.15 -25.23
C LEU A 417 -8.24 19.13 -25.76
N LEU A 418 -7.26 19.37 -24.89
CA LEU A 418 -5.85 19.14 -25.21
C LEU A 418 -5.56 17.65 -25.45
N LEU A 419 -6.28 16.75 -24.77
CA LEU A 419 -6.09 15.29 -24.84
C LEU A 419 -7.02 14.55 -25.82
N SER A 420 -8.11 15.16 -26.27
CA SER A 420 -9.19 14.48 -27.00
C SER A 420 -8.74 14.04 -28.39
N PHE A 421 -9.13 12.83 -28.79
CA PHE A 421 -8.69 12.18 -30.02
C PHE A 421 -9.60 12.40 -31.25
N ASP A 422 -10.77 13.03 -31.09
CA ASP A 422 -11.90 12.83 -32.02
C ASP A 422 -12.24 13.97 -32.99
N ASN A 423 -11.38 14.98 -33.15
CA ASN A 423 -11.46 15.97 -34.23
C ASN A 423 -10.15 16.74 -34.21
N GLU A 424 -9.46 16.92 -35.34
CA GLU A 424 -8.37 17.89 -35.70
C GLU A 424 -7.43 18.51 -34.61
N TYR A 425 -7.45 18.06 -33.37
CA TYR A 425 -6.95 18.71 -32.16
C TYR A 425 -6.15 17.65 -31.39
N TYR A 426 -4.89 17.99 -31.13
CA TYR A 426 -3.80 17.07 -30.81
C TYR A 426 -3.20 17.37 -29.44
N ILE A 427 -2.90 16.32 -28.66
CA ILE A 427 -1.61 16.09 -27.95
C ILE A 427 -1.26 14.57 -27.91
N CYS A 428 -2.22 13.65 -28.04
CA CYS A 428 -1.99 12.23 -27.72
C CYS A 428 -1.97 11.20 -28.87
N ASN A 429 -1.74 11.54 -30.14
CA ASN A 429 -1.54 10.52 -31.21
C ASN A 429 -0.19 9.75 -31.14
N ILE A 430 0.37 9.59 -29.94
CA ILE A 430 1.69 8.97 -29.71
C ILE A 430 1.63 7.78 -28.72
N LEU A 431 0.44 7.43 -28.23
CA LEU A 431 0.21 6.18 -27.49
C LEU A 431 -0.51 5.18 -28.37
#